data_AF-A0A7R9ZJQ7-F1
#
_entry.id   AF-A0A7R9ZJQ7-F1
#
_cell.length_a   1.000
_cell.length_b   1.000
_cell.length_c   1.000
_cell.angle_alpha   90.00
_cell.angle_beta   90.00
_cell.angle_gamma   90.00
#
_symmetry.space_group_name_H-M   'P 1'
#
loop_
_entity.id
_entity.type
_entity.pdbx_description
1 polymer ?
#
loop_
_entity_poly.entity_id
_entity_poly.type
_entity_poly.pdbx_seq_one_letter_code
_entity_poly.pdbx_strand_id
1 'polypeptide(L)'
;ERASAHLNSKLGDKVKGVYQLEGGIEHYLQHYPDGGYWRGKNFVFDKREAFDAQNWNGDGGVIRKQAKKQVDKKNNKKSSSHGESSCCICNTPWDRYVGKKKCDTCGVPVLMCDSCMSKHGAITKQKRKKKQGMRTNTAGDGNHDDDARFDLIRCPLCKEENVTTKVDDVEYTNNGVTAIHKKKDNDNGNGHGKKAATSVLKWGGGHAAQKKEKRRFQRKLCRFGVECVRDDCFFAHPERQK
;
A
#
# COMPACT_ATOMS: atom_id res chain seq x y z
N GLU A 1 18.89 -21.45 -7.87
CA GLU A 1 19.08 -21.88 -9.27
C GLU A 1 17.81 -22.32 -10.03
N ARG A 2 16.61 -22.26 -9.43
CA ARG A 2 15.39 -22.72 -10.10
C ARG A 2 14.90 -21.75 -11.19
N ALA A 3 15.12 -20.45 -11.02
CA ALA A 3 14.69 -19.42 -11.97
C ALA A 3 15.50 -19.45 -13.28
N SER A 4 16.83 -19.55 -13.18
CA SER A 4 17.74 -19.70 -14.32
C SER A 4 17.44 -20.98 -15.11
N ALA A 5 17.28 -22.12 -14.42
CA ALA A 5 16.85 -23.37 -15.06
C ALA A 5 15.50 -23.23 -15.78
N HIS A 6 14.53 -22.53 -15.17
CA HIS A 6 13.24 -22.28 -15.79
C HIS A 6 13.34 -21.41 -17.06
N LEU A 7 14.12 -20.33 -17.00
CA LEU A 7 14.36 -19.46 -18.16
C LEU A 7 15.03 -20.22 -19.30
N ASN A 8 16.07 -21.00 -19.02
CA ASN A 8 16.74 -21.83 -20.01
C ASN A 8 15.77 -22.85 -20.63
N SER A 9 14.90 -23.47 -19.83
CA SER A 9 13.93 -24.45 -20.35
C SER A 9 12.86 -23.84 -21.28
N LYS A 10 12.39 -22.62 -20.97
CA LYS A 10 11.29 -21.99 -21.72
C LYS A 10 11.74 -21.16 -22.91
N LEU A 11 12.86 -20.48 -22.76
CA LEU A 11 13.35 -19.52 -23.74
C LEU A 11 14.47 -20.11 -24.58
N GLY A 12 15.14 -21.17 -24.11
CA GLY A 12 16.17 -21.90 -24.84
C GLY A 12 17.19 -20.94 -25.47
N ASP A 13 17.44 -21.14 -26.76
CA ASP A 13 18.42 -20.36 -27.55
C ASP A 13 17.99 -18.90 -27.80
N LYS A 14 16.77 -18.50 -27.45
CA LYS A 14 16.29 -17.11 -27.61
C LYS A 14 16.97 -16.16 -26.63
N VAL A 15 17.49 -16.66 -25.51
CA VAL A 15 18.21 -15.87 -24.52
C VAL A 15 19.60 -16.46 -24.32
N LYS A 16 20.62 -15.75 -24.80
CA LYS A 16 22.02 -16.10 -24.57
C LYS A 16 22.48 -15.51 -23.24
N GLY A 17 23.20 -16.29 -22.44
CA GLY A 17 23.88 -15.80 -21.23
C GLY A 17 22.97 -15.62 -20.02
N VAL A 18 22.24 -16.67 -19.61
CA VAL A 18 21.57 -16.68 -18.30
C VAL A 18 22.60 -17.04 -17.24
N TYR A 19 23.00 -16.05 -16.44
CA TYR A 19 23.92 -16.21 -15.32
C TYR A 19 23.19 -16.04 -13.99
N GLN A 20 23.78 -16.58 -12.93
CA GLN A 20 23.30 -16.42 -11.57
C GLN A 20 24.51 -16.26 -10.65
N LEU A 21 24.31 -15.54 -9.53
CA LEU A 21 25.34 -15.39 -8.52
C LEU A 21 25.48 -16.67 -7.71
N GLU A 22 26.62 -17.35 -7.84
CA GLU A 22 26.93 -18.57 -7.09
C GLU A 22 26.98 -18.29 -5.58
N GLY A 23 26.28 -19.11 -4.80
CA GLY A 23 26.13 -18.91 -3.35
C GLY A 23 25.27 -17.70 -2.95
N GLY A 24 24.77 -16.92 -3.91
CA GLY A 24 23.92 -15.77 -3.67
C GLY A 24 24.61 -14.60 -2.96
N ILE A 25 23.80 -13.67 -2.45
CA ILE A 25 24.29 -12.42 -1.85
C ILE A 25 25.08 -12.66 -0.56
N GLU A 26 24.72 -13.70 0.21
CA GLU A 26 25.44 -14.04 1.44
C GLU A 26 26.90 -14.43 1.16
N HIS A 27 27.12 -15.33 0.21
CA HIS A 27 28.47 -15.73 -0.21
C HIS A 27 29.25 -14.57 -0.85
N TYR A 28 28.55 -13.72 -1.61
CA TYR A 28 29.14 -12.49 -2.15
C TYR A 28 29.67 -11.56 -1.03
N LEU A 29 28.88 -11.32 0.01
CA LEU A 29 29.29 -10.48 1.14
C LEU A 29 30.40 -11.11 1.99
N GLN A 30 30.52 -12.44 2.00
CA GLN A 30 31.66 -13.12 2.62
C GLN A 30 32.95 -12.93 1.81
N HIS A 31 32.86 -12.99 0.48
CA HIS A 31 34.00 -12.82 -0.41
C HIS A 31 34.47 -11.36 -0.51
N TYR A 32 33.56 -10.40 -0.36
CA TYR A 32 33.83 -8.96 -0.35
C TYR A 32 33.45 -8.35 1.00
N PRO A 33 34.33 -8.41 2.03
CA PRO A 33 34.05 -7.89 3.37
C PRO A 33 33.87 -6.37 3.45
N ASP A 34 34.31 -5.64 2.43
CA ASP A 34 34.06 -4.21 2.26
C ASP A 34 32.65 -3.91 1.70
N GLY A 35 31.92 -4.96 1.30
CA GLY A 35 30.60 -4.91 0.68
C GLY A 35 30.65 -4.90 -0.86
N GLY A 36 31.82 -4.75 -1.48
CA GLY A 36 31.97 -4.68 -2.93
C GLY A 36 30.98 -3.71 -3.60
N TYR A 37 30.21 -4.21 -4.56
CA TYR A 37 29.17 -3.46 -5.29
C TYR A 37 27.78 -3.52 -4.61
N TRP A 38 27.63 -4.25 -3.50
CA TRP A 38 26.35 -4.37 -2.81
C TRP A 38 25.97 -3.04 -2.14
N ARG A 39 24.70 -2.65 -2.27
CA ARG A 39 24.15 -1.43 -1.64
C ARG A 39 22.99 -1.78 -0.72
N GLY A 40 22.96 -1.16 0.45
CA GLY A 40 21.95 -1.41 1.46
C GLY A 40 22.18 -2.72 2.22
N LYS A 41 21.10 -3.33 2.70
CA LYS A 41 21.15 -4.53 3.55
C LYS A 41 20.50 -5.71 2.85
N ASN A 42 21.07 -6.90 3.03
CA ASN A 42 20.50 -8.16 2.55
C ASN A 42 19.42 -8.64 3.51
N PHE A 43 18.17 -8.70 3.05
CA PHE A 43 17.04 -9.16 3.84
C PHE A 43 17.10 -10.68 4.04
N VAL A 44 16.95 -11.13 5.29
CA VAL A 44 16.98 -12.53 5.69
C VAL A 44 15.70 -12.92 6.41
N PHE A 45 15.25 -14.15 6.16
CA PHE A 45 14.00 -14.69 6.70
C PHE A 45 14.19 -15.30 8.10
N ASP A 46 14.94 -14.63 8.98
CA ASP A 46 15.16 -15.05 10.35
C ASP A 46 15.13 -13.85 11.32
N LYS A 47 15.56 -14.06 12.57
CA LYS A 47 15.54 -13.03 13.62
C LYS A 47 16.48 -11.85 13.35
N ARG A 48 17.41 -11.96 12.41
CA ARG A 48 18.32 -10.89 12.01
C ARG A 48 17.61 -9.84 11.15
N GLU A 49 16.51 -10.20 10.47
CA GLU A 49 15.73 -9.41 9.50
C GLU A 49 16.52 -8.93 8.27
N ALA A 50 17.64 -8.25 8.47
CA ALA A 50 18.55 -7.84 7.42
C ALA A 50 19.97 -7.71 7.99
N PHE A 51 20.98 -7.98 7.16
CA PHE A 51 22.40 -7.82 7.51
C PHE A 51 23.16 -7.15 6.36
N ASP A 52 24.33 -6.60 6.65
CA ASP A 52 25.25 -6.06 5.64
C ASP A 52 26.69 -6.52 5.93
N ALA A 53 27.65 -6.10 5.10
CA ALA A 53 29.06 -6.47 5.27
C ALA A 53 29.65 -6.00 6.61
N GLN A 54 29.11 -4.95 7.22
CA GLN A 54 29.60 -4.38 8.49
C GLN A 54 28.87 -4.96 9.71
N ASN A 55 27.66 -5.46 9.55
CA ASN A 55 26.81 -5.97 10.62
C ASN A 55 26.22 -7.35 10.27
N TRP A 56 27.03 -8.40 10.44
CA TRP A 56 26.63 -9.79 10.19
C TRP A 56 25.55 -10.31 11.16
N ASN A 57 25.51 -9.77 12.38
CA ASN A 57 24.51 -10.11 13.40
C ASN A 57 23.11 -9.59 13.06
N GLY A 58 23.01 -8.69 12.08
CA GLY A 58 21.78 -8.11 11.58
C GLY A 58 21.14 -7.06 12.49
N ASP A 59 20.03 -6.48 12.02
CA ASP A 59 19.35 -5.36 12.67
C ASP A 59 18.46 -5.78 13.86
N GLY A 60 18.16 -7.08 13.97
CA GLY A 60 17.32 -7.63 15.02
C GLY A 60 15.82 -7.44 14.76
N GLY A 61 15.10 -8.55 14.92
CA GLY A 61 13.66 -8.68 14.68
C GLY A 61 12.77 -7.72 15.48
N VAL A 62 11.51 -7.56 15.04
CA VAL A 62 10.42 -6.80 15.72
C VAL A 62 10.18 -7.19 17.21
N ILE A 63 10.86 -8.20 17.75
CA ILE A 63 10.86 -8.48 19.19
C ILE A 63 11.78 -7.48 19.90
N ARG A 64 11.26 -6.27 20.16
CA ARG A 64 11.80 -5.36 21.18
C ARG A 64 11.59 -5.96 22.57
N LYS A 65 12.19 -7.11 22.87
CA LYS A 65 12.52 -7.37 24.27
C LYS A 65 13.60 -6.37 24.60
N GLN A 66 13.31 -5.56 25.61
CA GLN A 66 14.20 -4.57 26.18
C GLN A 66 15.47 -5.27 26.69
N ALA A 67 16.37 -5.65 25.78
CA ALA A 67 17.75 -5.87 26.16
C ALA A 67 18.22 -4.49 26.62
N LYS A 68 18.41 -4.37 27.94
CA LYS A 68 18.91 -3.17 28.59
C LYS A 68 20.05 -2.62 27.76
N LYS A 69 19.76 -1.49 27.12
CA LYS A 69 20.72 -0.65 26.44
C LYS A 69 21.65 -0.13 27.54
N GLN A 70 22.73 -0.86 27.83
CA GLN A 70 23.94 -0.20 28.32
C GLN A 70 24.43 0.64 27.14
N VAL A 71 23.92 1.87 27.06
CA VAL A 71 24.38 2.85 26.10
C VAL A 71 25.67 3.39 26.68
N ASP A 72 26.79 2.81 26.23
CA ASP A 72 28.00 3.59 26.13
C ASP A 72 27.70 4.79 25.25
N LYS A 73 27.61 5.92 25.92
CA LYS A 73 27.48 7.28 25.40
C LYS A 73 28.79 7.65 24.71
N LYS A 74 29.17 6.98 23.62
CA LYS A 74 30.29 7.41 22.79
C LYS A 74 30.09 6.95 21.36
N ASN A 75 30.20 7.93 20.47
CA ASN A 75 30.14 7.82 19.02
C ASN A 75 28.74 7.61 18.44
N ASN A 76 28.01 8.72 18.38
CA ASN A 76 27.12 9.04 17.26
C ASN A 76 27.96 9.15 15.96
N LYS A 77 28.64 8.06 15.57
CA LYS A 77 29.23 7.93 14.25
C LYS A 77 28.10 7.41 13.39
N LYS A 78 27.45 8.36 12.73
CA LYS A 78 26.50 8.17 11.63
C LYS A 78 27.13 7.12 10.69
N SER A 79 26.73 5.85 10.80
CA SER A 79 27.17 4.81 9.88
C SER A 79 26.54 5.15 8.53
N SER A 80 27.34 5.75 7.68
CA SER A 80 26.98 6.33 6.39
C SER A 80 26.79 5.26 5.31
N SER A 81 26.06 4.19 5.61
CA SER A 81 25.48 3.32 4.59
C SER A 81 24.02 3.72 4.37
N HIS A 82 23.81 4.98 4.01
CA HIS A 82 22.49 5.48 3.61
C HIS A 82 22.12 4.85 2.27
N GLY A 83 21.51 3.65 2.33
CA GLY A 83 20.58 3.22 1.30
C GLY A 83 19.52 4.30 1.12
N GLU A 84 19.18 4.58 -0.13
CA GLU A 84 18.44 5.75 -0.64
C GLU A 84 16.97 5.84 -0.15
N SER A 85 16.57 5.03 0.83
CA SER A 85 15.21 4.92 1.32
C SER A 85 14.93 5.87 2.49
N SER A 86 13.75 6.48 2.46
CA SER A 86 13.34 7.50 3.43
C SER A 86 11.87 7.37 3.80
N CYS A 87 11.52 7.92 4.97
CA CYS A 87 10.15 7.96 5.43
C CYS A 87 9.27 8.78 4.49
N CYS A 88 8.15 8.20 4.05
CA CYS A 88 7.19 8.82 3.13
C CYS A 88 6.52 10.10 3.68
N ILE A 89 6.72 10.46 4.95
CA ILE A 89 6.16 11.68 5.54
C ILE A 89 7.28 12.71 5.76
N CYS A 90 8.28 12.39 6.57
CA CYS A 90 9.32 13.34 6.99
C CYS A 90 10.63 13.27 6.21
N ASN A 91 10.77 12.32 5.28
CA ASN A 91 11.99 12.06 4.51
C ASN A 91 13.23 11.71 5.35
N THR A 92 13.06 11.43 6.65
CA THR A 92 14.14 10.89 7.48
C THR A 92 14.55 9.51 6.94
N PRO A 93 15.85 9.22 6.82
CA PRO A 93 16.33 7.91 6.35
C PRO A 93 15.66 6.76 7.10
N TRP A 94 15.06 5.83 6.35
CA TRP A 94 14.25 4.77 6.92
C TRP A 94 14.07 3.64 5.93
N ASP A 95 14.41 2.42 6.33
CA ASP A 95 14.43 1.26 5.42
C ASP A 95 13.62 0.06 5.93
N ARG A 96 12.88 0.23 7.03
CA ARG A 96 12.09 -0.85 7.64
C ARG A 96 10.60 -0.69 7.35
N TYR A 97 9.99 -1.71 6.76
CA TYR A 97 8.53 -1.79 6.62
C TYR A 97 7.87 -2.19 7.93
N VAL A 98 7.69 -1.22 8.82
CA VAL A 98 7.02 -1.40 10.11
C VAL A 98 5.55 -0.99 10.00
N GLY A 99 4.65 -1.70 10.71
CA GLY A 99 3.29 -1.23 10.94
C GLY A 99 2.31 -1.35 9.77
N LYS A 100 2.65 -2.09 8.69
CA LYS A 100 1.77 -2.41 7.54
C LYS A 100 1.04 -1.18 6.95
N LYS A 101 1.69 -0.01 6.91
CA LYS A 101 1.12 1.19 6.29
C LYS A 101 1.16 1.08 4.77
N LYS A 102 0.11 1.58 4.14
CA LYS A 102 -0.08 1.54 2.69
C LYS A 102 -0.33 2.96 2.16
N CYS A 103 0.02 3.16 0.91
CA CYS A 103 -0.35 4.35 0.16
C CYS A 103 -1.87 4.39 -0.01
N ASP A 104 -2.50 5.51 0.34
CA ASP A 104 -3.95 5.71 0.19
C ASP A 104 -4.38 5.80 -1.28
N THR A 105 -3.43 5.99 -2.21
CA THR A 105 -3.65 6.16 -3.64
C THR A 105 -3.51 4.87 -4.44
N CYS A 106 -2.47 4.07 -4.20
CA CYS A 106 -2.21 2.82 -4.94
C CYS A 106 -2.17 1.56 -4.07
N GLY A 107 -2.24 1.67 -2.74
CA GLY A 107 -2.27 0.53 -1.83
C GLY A 107 -0.92 -0.16 -1.60
N VAL A 108 0.13 0.29 -2.29
CA VAL A 108 1.50 -0.21 -2.12
C VAL A 108 2.00 0.10 -0.70
N PRO A 109 2.68 -0.84 -0.01
CA PRO A 109 3.30 -0.58 1.29
C PRO A 109 4.22 0.64 1.26
N VAL A 110 4.26 1.42 2.34
CA VAL A 110 5.14 2.60 2.45
C VAL A 110 6.08 2.51 3.64
N LEU A 111 7.24 3.13 3.50
CA LEU A 111 8.22 3.30 4.56
C LEU A 111 7.81 4.47 5.45
N MET A 112 7.54 4.20 6.73
CA MET A 112 7.14 5.23 7.69
C MET A 112 7.93 5.05 9.00
N CYS A 113 8.62 6.10 9.42
CA CYS A 113 9.40 6.06 10.66
C CYS A 113 8.50 5.99 11.90
N ASP A 114 9.06 5.48 13.00
CA ASP A 114 8.35 5.34 14.28
C ASP A 114 7.67 6.64 14.73
N SER A 115 8.37 7.77 14.61
CA SER A 115 7.82 9.07 15.02
C SER A 115 6.59 9.46 14.21
N CYS A 116 6.62 9.28 12.89
CA CYS A 116 5.49 9.53 12.01
C CYS A 116 4.35 8.52 12.22
N MET A 117 4.66 7.24 12.46
CA MET A 117 3.65 6.22 12.78
C MET A 117 2.89 6.56 14.06
N SER A 118 3.60 6.96 15.12
CA SER A 118 2.99 7.36 16.39
C SER A 118 2.13 8.61 16.25
N LYS A 119 2.63 9.65 15.57
CA LYS A 119 1.88 10.90 15.32
C LYS A 119 0.62 10.64 14.49
N HIS A 120 0.75 9.92 13.38
CA HIS A 120 -0.40 9.56 12.54
C HIS A 120 -1.45 8.77 13.33
N GLY A 121 -1.02 7.81 14.16
CA GLY A 121 -1.91 7.02 15.01
C GLY A 121 -2.70 7.88 16.01
N ALA A 122 -2.07 8.89 16.61
CA ALA A 122 -2.71 9.83 17.53
C ALA A 122 -3.75 10.71 16.81
N ILE A 123 -3.38 11.31 15.68
CA ILE A 123 -4.25 12.17 14.85
C ILE A 123 -5.49 11.39 14.39
N THR A 124 -5.30 10.16 13.88
CA THR A 124 -6.41 9.31 13.40
C THR A 124 -7.41 9.02 14.53
N LYS A 125 -6.93 8.75 15.75
CA LYS A 125 -7.78 8.49 16.92
C LYS A 125 -8.57 9.72 17.35
N GLN A 126 -7.93 10.89 17.36
CA GLN A 126 -8.57 12.17 17.69
C GLN A 126 -9.69 12.50 16.68
N LYS A 127 -9.44 12.37 15.36
CA LYS A 127 -10.45 12.60 14.32
C LYS A 127 -11.66 11.67 14.44
N ARG A 128 -11.44 10.38 14.77
CA ARG A 128 -12.55 9.42 15.02
C ARG A 128 -13.40 9.81 16.22
N LYS A 129 -12.80 10.25 17.33
CA LYS A 129 -13.54 10.71 18.53
C LYS A 129 -14.39 11.95 18.23
N LYS A 130 -13.83 12.94 17.49
CA LYS A 130 -14.55 14.15 17.07
C LYS A 130 -15.75 13.83 16.18
N LYS A 131 -15.61 12.90 15.23
CA LYS A 131 -16.71 12.46 14.34
C LYS A 131 -17.83 11.70 15.06
N GLN A 132 -17.53 11.10 16.21
CA GLN A 132 -18.51 10.39 17.05
C GLN A 132 -19.15 11.29 18.12
N GLY A 133 -18.96 12.62 18.05
CA GLY A 133 -19.58 13.57 18.98
C GLY A 133 -18.99 13.53 20.39
N MET A 134 -17.86 12.85 20.59
CA MET A 134 -17.23 12.69 21.89
C MET A 134 -16.33 13.89 22.19
N ARG A 135 -16.62 14.62 23.28
CA ARG A 135 -15.87 15.81 23.71
C ARG A 135 -14.39 15.47 23.90
N THR A 136 -13.50 16.21 23.22
CA THR A 136 -12.05 16.13 23.41
C THR A 136 -11.59 17.32 24.24
N ASN A 137 -11.02 17.06 25.43
CA ASN A 137 -10.46 18.10 26.31
C ASN A 137 -9.08 18.55 25.84
N THR A 138 -8.98 19.03 24.60
CA THR A 138 -7.75 19.62 24.06
C THR A 138 -8.12 20.95 23.42
N ALA A 139 -8.02 22.01 24.22
CA ALA A 139 -7.78 23.35 23.72
C ALA A 139 -6.36 23.34 23.16
N GLY A 140 -6.22 23.33 21.84
CA GLY A 140 -4.94 23.23 21.17
C GLY A 140 -4.96 24.11 19.93
N ASP A 141 -4.25 25.22 20.05
CA ASP A 141 -3.94 26.22 19.03
C ASP A 141 -2.96 25.63 17.98
N GLY A 142 -3.39 24.56 17.32
CA GLY A 142 -2.57 23.83 16.36
C GLY A 142 -2.57 24.53 15.00
N ASN A 143 -1.38 24.85 14.50
CA ASN A 143 -1.18 25.30 13.12
C ASN A 143 -1.90 24.35 12.15
N HIS A 144 -2.86 24.88 11.41
CA HIS A 144 -3.77 24.11 10.56
C HIS A 144 -3.02 23.33 9.45
N ASP A 145 -1.80 23.76 9.11
CA ASP A 145 -0.95 23.21 8.04
C ASP A 145 -0.25 21.89 8.39
N ASP A 146 0.09 21.63 9.66
CA ASP A 146 0.79 20.39 10.06
C ASP A 146 -0.14 19.16 10.02
N ASP A 147 -1.44 19.37 10.25
CA ASP A 147 -2.46 18.32 10.25
C ASP A 147 -2.76 17.78 8.84
N ALA A 148 -2.57 18.59 7.79
CA ALA A 148 -2.83 18.20 6.40
C ALA A 148 -1.80 17.17 5.89
N ARG A 149 -0.55 17.23 6.36
CA ARG A 149 0.55 16.33 5.93
C ARG A 149 0.31 14.86 6.30
N PHE A 150 -0.53 14.61 7.30
CA PHE A 150 -0.84 13.26 7.79
C PHE A 150 -2.19 12.72 7.30
N ASP A 151 -2.95 13.48 6.51
CA ASP A 151 -4.29 13.09 6.04
C ASP A 151 -4.29 12.18 4.82
N LEU A 152 -3.19 12.15 4.06
CA LEU A 152 -3.03 11.28 2.91
C LEU A 152 -1.62 10.71 2.85
N ILE A 153 -1.46 9.46 3.30
CA ILE A 153 -0.21 8.73 3.17
C ILE A 153 -0.03 8.34 1.71
N ARG A 154 1.01 8.83 1.05
CA ARG A 154 1.32 8.47 -0.35
C ARG A 154 2.74 7.92 -0.50
N CYS A 155 2.91 6.94 -1.39
CA CYS A 155 4.24 6.47 -1.80
C CYS A 155 4.94 7.54 -2.66
N PRO A 156 6.29 7.48 -2.79
CA PRO A 156 7.06 8.45 -3.58
C PRO A 156 6.53 8.58 -5.01
N LEU A 157 6.30 7.45 -5.70
CA LEU A 157 5.79 7.45 -7.09
C LEU A 157 4.43 8.14 -7.23
N CYS A 158 3.47 7.87 -6.34
CA CYS A 158 2.17 8.56 -6.42
C CYS A 158 2.27 10.05 -6.11
N LYS A 159 3.30 10.50 -5.37
CA LYS A 159 3.55 11.94 -5.17
C LYS A 159 4.18 12.57 -6.40
N GLU A 160 5.18 11.92 -6.97
CA GLU A 160 5.89 12.36 -8.18
C GLU A 160 4.95 12.46 -9.38
N GLU A 161 4.16 11.42 -9.63
CA GLU A 161 3.16 11.35 -10.70
C GLU A 161 1.88 12.15 -10.39
N ASN A 162 1.86 12.89 -9.27
CA ASN A 162 0.73 13.67 -8.77
C ASN A 162 -0.61 12.92 -8.82
N VAL A 163 -0.59 11.65 -8.42
CA VAL A 163 -1.79 10.82 -8.39
C VAL A 163 -2.63 11.20 -7.17
N THR A 164 -3.86 11.65 -7.42
CA THR A 164 -4.77 12.18 -6.39
C THR A 164 -5.92 11.25 -6.04
N THR A 165 -6.29 10.34 -6.94
CA THR A 165 -7.40 9.39 -6.72
C THR A 165 -7.03 8.35 -5.67
N LYS A 166 -7.85 8.20 -4.62
CA LYS A 166 -7.65 7.17 -3.60
C LYS A 166 -7.93 5.78 -4.16
N VAL A 167 -7.24 4.76 -3.66
CA VAL A 167 -7.50 3.34 -4.02
C VAL A 167 -8.98 3.01 -3.88
N ASP A 168 -9.60 3.44 -2.78
CA ASP A 168 -11.00 3.12 -2.47
C ASP A 168 -11.99 3.74 -3.48
N ASP A 169 -11.55 4.75 -4.23
CA ASP A 169 -12.33 5.43 -5.27
C ASP A 169 -11.98 4.94 -6.69
N VAL A 170 -11.04 4.00 -6.84
CA VAL A 170 -10.67 3.38 -8.13
C VAL A 170 -11.49 2.11 -8.36
N GLU A 171 -12.33 2.10 -9.40
CA GLU A 171 -13.04 0.88 -9.85
C GLU A 171 -12.22 0.16 -10.93
N TYR A 172 -11.91 -1.12 -10.69
CA TYR A 172 -11.29 -1.98 -11.68
C TYR A 172 -12.38 -2.56 -12.60
N THR A 173 -12.49 -2.05 -13.81
CA THR A 173 -13.30 -2.71 -14.84
C THR A 173 -12.46 -3.80 -15.51
N ASN A 174 -13.00 -5.02 -15.61
CA ASN A 174 -12.41 -6.05 -16.46
C ASN A 174 -12.35 -5.51 -17.90
N ASN A 175 -11.15 -5.45 -18.47
CA ASN A 175 -10.90 -4.95 -19.82
C ASN A 175 -11.62 -5.77 -20.90
N GLY A 176 -12.89 -5.44 -21.18
CA GLY A 176 -13.48 -5.67 -22.49
C GLY A 176 -13.53 -7.12 -23.00
N VAL A 177 -13.48 -8.14 -22.14
CA VAL A 177 -13.94 -9.48 -22.49
C VAL A 177 -15.17 -9.76 -21.63
N THR A 178 -16.31 -9.24 -22.07
CA THR A 178 -17.57 -9.91 -21.80
C THR A 178 -17.47 -11.28 -22.46
N ALA A 179 -17.05 -12.30 -21.71
CA ALA A 179 -17.51 -13.63 -22.03
C ALA A 179 -19.03 -13.53 -21.98
N ILE A 180 -19.66 -13.45 -23.15
CA ILE A 180 -21.09 -13.63 -23.28
C ILE A 180 -21.31 -15.01 -22.67
N HIS A 181 -21.80 -15.04 -21.44
CA HIS A 181 -22.38 -16.24 -20.88
C HIS A 181 -23.61 -16.54 -21.75
N LYS A 182 -23.40 -17.25 -22.86
CA LYS A 182 -24.47 -18.04 -23.45
C LYS A 182 -24.91 -18.96 -22.33
N LYS A 183 -26.14 -18.78 -21.84
CA LYS A 183 -26.82 -19.79 -21.03
C LYS A 183 -26.62 -21.12 -21.75
N LYS A 184 -25.84 -22.00 -21.15
CA LYS A 184 -25.91 -23.42 -21.41
C LYS A 184 -26.29 -24.07 -20.10
N ASP A 185 -27.43 -24.70 -20.17
CA ASP A 185 -28.01 -25.53 -19.15
C ASP A 185 -27.01 -26.57 -18.67
N ASN A 186 -27.10 -26.85 -17.36
CA ASN A 186 -26.86 -28.13 -16.71
C ASN A 186 -25.80 -29.04 -17.37
N ASP A 187 -24.56 -29.00 -16.88
CA ASP A 187 -23.78 -30.24 -16.79
C ASP A 187 -22.69 -30.18 -15.71
N ASN A 188 -22.52 -31.33 -15.08
CA ASN A 188 -21.72 -31.65 -13.92
C ASN A 188 -20.29 -31.96 -14.41
N GLY A 189 -19.29 -31.13 -14.10
CA GLY A 189 -17.95 -31.33 -14.68
C GLY A 189 -16.82 -30.62 -13.96
N ASN A 190 -16.07 -31.40 -13.19
CA ASN A 190 -14.81 -31.07 -12.54
C ASN A 190 -13.75 -30.54 -13.54
N GLY A 191 -13.15 -29.37 -13.30
CA GLY A 191 -12.11 -28.83 -14.18
C GLY A 191 -11.39 -27.59 -13.64
N HIS A 192 -10.15 -27.77 -13.18
CA HIS A 192 -9.22 -26.71 -12.78
C HIS A 192 -8.87 -25.75 -13.93
N GLY A 193 -9.47 -24.56 -13.94
CA GLY A 193 -9.09 -23.45 -14.82
C GLY A 193 -8.07 -22.51 -14.18
N LYS A 194 -6.88 -22.40 -14.80
CA LYS A 194 -5.76 -21.54 -14.41
C LYS A 194 -6.19 -20.07 -14.31
N LYS A 195 -6.00 -19.44 -13.15
CA LYS A 195 -6.22 -17.99 -12.96
C LYS A 195 -4.98 -17.22 -13.40
N ALA A 196 -5.02 -16.62 -14.59
CA ALA A 196 -4.10 -15.53 -14.94
C ALA A 196 -4.52 -14.23 -14.21
N ALA A 197 -3.55 -13.36 -13.93
CA ALA A 197 -3.75 -12.15 -13.14
C ALA A 197 -4.64 -11.11 -13.85
N THR A 198 -5.66 -10.60 -13.16
CA THR A 198 -6.63 -9.66 -13.71
C THR A 198 -6.51 -8.28 -13.07
N SER A 199 -5.94 -7.32 -13.78
CA SER A 199 -6.46 -5.93 -13.84
C SER A 199 -5.46 -5.00 -14.54
N VAL A 200 -5.98 -4.15 -15.43
CA VAL A 200 -5.32 -2.95 -15.91
C VAL A 200 -6.22 -1.78 -15.50
N LEU A 201 -5.61 -0.70 -15.00
CA LEU A 201 -6.32 0.51 -14.60
C LEU A 201 -6.95 1.20 -15.81
N LYS A 202 -8.23 1.58 -15.70
CA LYS A 202 -8.87 2.54 -16.59
C LYS A 202 -8.92 3.90 -15.89
N TRP A 203 -8.19 4.88 -16.42
CA TRP A 203 -8.29 6.27 -15.99
C TRP A 203 -9.49 6.93 -16.69
N GLY A 204 -10.41 7.52 -15.91
CA GLY A 204 -11.38 8.51 -16.40
C GLY A 204 -12.76 7.99 -16.80
N GLY A 205 -13.79 8.57 -16.17
CA GLY A 205 -15.19 8.48 -16.62
C GLY A 205 -16.16 8.93 -15.53
N GLY A 206 -16.54 10.22 -15.54
CA GLY A 206 -17.43 10.89 -14.55
C GLY A 206 -18.83 10.30 -14.34
N HIS A 207 -19.16 9.15 -14.93
CA HIS A 207 -20.43 8.44 -14.71
C HIS A 207 -20.48 7.70 -13.37
N ALA A 208 -19.33 7.37 -12.76
CA ALA A 208 -19.30 6.66 -11.48
C ALA A 208 -19.79 7.54 -10.30
N ALA A 209 -19.40 8.82 -10.27
CA ALA A 209 -19.84 9.78 -9.26
C ALA A 209 -21.38 9.99 -9.32
N GLN A 210 -21.92 10.18 -10.52
CA GLN A 210 -23.37 10.32 -10.74
C GLN A 210 -24.16 9.09 -10.25
N LYS A 211 -23.63 7.89 -10.46
CA LYS A 211 -24.28 6.64 -10.02
C LYS A 211 -24.23 6.48 -8.49
N LYS A 212 -23.14 6.89 -7.84
CA LYS A 212 -22.98 6.88 -6.37
C LYS A 212 -23.90 7.90 -5.69
N GLU A 213 -24.03 9.10 -6.26
CA GLU A 213 -24.98 10.11 -5.78
C GLU A 213 -26.43 9.66 -5.97
N LYS A 214 -26.79 9.14 -7.15
CA LYS A 214 -28.14 8.59 -7.40
C LYS A 214 -28.52 7.53 -6.38
N ARG A 215 -27.61 6.60 -6.06
CA ARG A 215 -27.84 5.57 -5.01
C ARG A 215 -27.97 6.14 -3.60
N ARG A 216 -27.28 7.24 -3.29
CA ARG A 216 -27.32 7.91 -1.98
C ARG A 216 -28.67 8.60 -1.73
N PHE A 217 -29.24 9.22 -2.75
CA PHE A 217 -30.51 9.94 -2.65
C PHE A 217 -31.74 9.03 -2.80
N GLN A 218 -31.61 7.89 -3.48
CA GLN A 218 -32.65 6.84 -3.55
C GLN A 218 -33.01 6.19 -2.20
N ARG A 219 -32.28 6.48 -1.12
CA ARG A 219 -32.61 6.02 0.24
C ARG A 219 -33.31 7.09 1.09
N LYS A 220 -33.48 8.31 0.56
CA LYS A 220 -34.16 9.41 1.22
C LYS A 220 -35.48 9.68 0.52
N LEU A 221 -36.55 9.85 1.29
CA LEU A 221 -37.86 10.22 0.78
C LEU A 221 -37.79 11.60 0.11
N CYS A 222 -38.44 11.72 -1.05
CA CYS A 222 -38.61 12.97 -1.77
C CYS A 222 -39.37 13.96 -0.87
N ARG A 223 -38.91 15.21 -0.79
CA ARG A 223 -39.60 16.25 -0.02
C ARG A 223 -41.04 16.49 -0.53
N PHE A 224 -41.26 16.25 -1.82
CA PHE A 224 -42.57 16.38 -2.47
C PHE A 224 -43.39 15.08 -2.45
N GLY A 225 -42.91 14.02 -1.78
CA GLY A 225 -43.65 12.78 -1.61
C GLY A 225 -44.20 12.21 -2.92
N VAL A 226 -45.45 11.74 -2.93
CA VAL A 226 -46.16 11.20 -4.11
C VAL A 226 -46.55 12.23 -5.17
N GLU A 227 -46.43 13.52 -4.85
CA GLU A 227 -46.82 14.66 -5.71
C GLU A 227 -45.65 15.20 -6.55
N CYS A 228 -44.46 14.58 -6.45
CA CYS A 228 -43.34 14.98 -7.28
C CYS A 228 -43.61 14.68 -8.76
N VAL A 229 -43.64 15.74 -9.58
CA VAL A 229 -43.86 15.69 -11.04
C VAL A 229 -42.56 15.77 -11.85
N ARG A 230 -41.40 15.66 -11.19
CA ARG A 230 -40.08 15.73 -11.86
C ARG A 230 -39.64 14.35 -12.34
N ASP A 231 -39.51 14.21 -13.66
CA ASP A 231 -39.06 12.98 -14.33
C ASP A 231 -37.61 12.59 -13.97
N ASP A 232 -36.81 13.55 -13.51
CA ASP A 232 -35.40 13.39 -13.11
C ASP A 232 -35.20 13.28 -11.59
N CYS A 233 -36.26 13.11 -10.80
CA CYS A 233 -36.13 13.12 -9.34
C CYS A 233 -35.34 11.92 -8.81
N PHE A 234 -34.23 12.19 -8.12
CA PHE A 234 -33.30 11.18 -7.60
C PHE A 234 -33.67 10.61 -6.21
N PHE A 235 -34.76 11.09 -5.60
CA PHE A 235 -35.23 10.69 -4.27
C PHE A 235 -36.27 9.55 -4.33
N ALA A 236 -36.47 8.82 -3.22
CA ALA A 236 -37.47 7.77 -3.12
C ALA A 236 -38.89 8.34 -2.97
N HIS A 237 -39.86 7.76 -3.67
CA HIS A 237 -41.28 8.13 -3.59
C HIS A 237 -42.03 6.92 -3.01
N PRO A 238 -42.90 7.09 -2.01
CA PRO A 238 -43.77 5.99 -1.57
C PRO A 238 -44.71 5.60 -2.71
N GLU A 239 -45.01 4.32 -2.87
CA GLU A 239 -45.92 3.83 -3.92
C GLU A 239 -47.27 4.54 -3.83
N ARG A 240 -47.76 5.03 -4.97
CA ARG A 240 -49.13 5.53 -5.10
C ARG A 240 -50.03 4.30 -4.91
N GLN A 241 -50.65 4.13 -3.74
CA GLN A 241 -51.69 3.13 -3.58
C GLN A 241 -52.73 3.39 -4.68
N LYS A 242 -52.92 2.39 -5.55
CA LYS A 242 -53.90 2.44 -6.64
C LYS A 242 -55.31 2.54 -6.09
#